data_AF-A0A9D0NWX7-F1
#
_entry.id   AF-A0A9D0NWX7-F1
#
_cell.length_a   1.000
_cell.length_b   1.000
_cell.length_c   1.000
_cell.angle_alpha   90.00
_cell.angle_beta   90.00
_cell.angle_gamma   90.00
#
_symmetry.space_group_name_H-M   'P 1'
#
loop_
_entity.id
_entity.type
_entity.pdbx_description
1 polymer ?
#
loop_
_entity_poly.entity_id
_entity_poly.type
_entity_poly.pdbx_seq_one_letter_code
_entity_poly.pdbx_strand_id
1 'polypeptide(L)'
;MRSELLQQADALGHRALLGPDIQRLDSWLAHTTGITRPVLNQPARELVLADALRNAAPVYTDTDPWLLACQLLTLFDELTRNDLDIPAQLEQFEARLADCYAVNEPSPALQQEAYILHTLWHAWRRQLADEQLTDPPAAHRQRLLDSLEQIGDQHLWLVGFTEFSPLESHWLRTLLDRGQAHLVLHGAAQRDGYHPDRPLHDIL
;
A
#
# COMPACT_ATOMS: atom_id res chain seq x y z
N MET A 1 -22.55 24.34 -20.11
CA MET A 1 -21.24 23.71 -19.82
C MET A 1 -20.59 23.09 -21.06
N ARG A 2 -21.17 22.07 -21.72
CA ARG A 2 -20.59 21.48 -22.96
C ARG A 2 -20.45 22.48 -24.13
N SER A 3 -21.44 23.37 -24.29
CA SER A 3 -21.42 24.40 -25.34
C SER A 3 -20.30 25.43 -25.14
N GLU A 4 -20.04 25.84 -23.89
CA GLU A 4 -18.97 26.79 -23.59
C GLU A 4 -17.58 26.17 -23.72
N LEU A 5 -17.41 24.91 -23.29
CA LEU A 5 -16.15 24.17 -23.50
C LEU A 5 -15.83 24.02 -25.00
N LEU A 6 -16.84 23.77 -25.84
CA LEU A 6 -16.66 23.71 -27.29
C LEU A 6 -16.33 25.09 -27.87
N GLN A 7 -16.94 26.15 -27.35
CA GLN A 7 -16.64 27.53 -27.77
C GLN A 7 -15.21 27.96 -27.40
N GLN A 8 -14.73 27.59 -26.20
CA GLN A 8 -13.35 27.84 -25.78
C GLN A 8 -12.35 26.99 -26.57
N ALA A 9 -12.69 25.72 -26.86
CA ALA A 9 -11.85 24.84 -27.66
C ALA A 9 -11.71 25.34 -29.09
N ASP A 10 -12.79 25.83 -29.69
CA ASP A 10 -12.79 26.42 -31.03
C ASP A 10 -12.00 27.75 -31.06
N ALA A 11 -12.10 28.55 -30.00
CA ALA A 11 -11.29 29.76 -29.81
C ALA A 11 -9.78 29.47 -29.64
N LEU A 12 -9.42 28.28 -29.12
CA LEU A 12 -8.05 27.79 -29.00
C LEU A 12 -7.61 26.93 -30.21
N GLY A 13 -8.46 26.77 -31.23
CA GLY A 13 -8.14 26.03 -32.46
C GLY A 13 -8.25 24.50 -32.37
N HIS A 14 -8.82 23.96 -31.29
CA HIS A 14 -9.02 22.53 -31.09
C HIS A 14 -10.41 22.10 -31.56
N ARG A 15 -10.48 21.38 -32.69
CA ARG A 15 -11.73 20.91 -33.34
C ARG A 15 -12.48 19.81 -32.59
N ALA A 16 -11.84 19.16 -31.62
CA ALA A 16 -12.47 18.13 -30.81
C ALA A 16 -11.87 18.14 -29.41
N LEU A 17 -12.73 18.06 -28.41
CA LEU A 17 -12.34 17.82 -27.03
C LEU A 17 -12.15 16.32 -26.86
N LEU A 18 -10.91 15.86 -26.68
CA LEU A 18 -10.66 14.54 -26.13
C LEU A 18 -11.07 14.58 -24.65
N GLY A 19 -11.90 13.62 -24.25
CA GLY A 19 -12.28 13.47 -22.85
C GLY A 19 -11.05 13.12 -22.00
N PRO A 20 -11.07 13.45 -20.70
CA PRO A 20 -10.03 13.00 -19.78
C PRO A 20 -10.04 11.47 -19.73
N ASP A 21 -8.86 10.88 -19.57
CA ASP A 21 -8.72 9.45 -19.35
C ASP A 21 -9.07 9.14 -17.88
N ILE A 22 -10.13 8.36 -17.68
CA ILE A 22 -10.63 8.01 -16.34
C ILE A 22 -10.29 6.55 -16.09
N GLN A 23 -9.32 6.32 -15.22
CA GLN A 23 -8.87 4.99 -14.84
C GLN A 23 -8.77 4.86 -13.32
N ARG A 24 -8.70 3.61 -12.85
CA ARG A 24 -8.35 3.33 -11.45
C ARG A 24 -6.87 3.63 -11.22
N LEU A 25 -6.51 4.08 -10.02
CA LEU A 25 -5.12 4.38 -9.65
C LEU A 25 -4.18 3.20 -9.94
N ASP A 26 -4.56 1.97 -9.55
CA ASP A 26 -3.75 0.77 -9.81
C ASP A 26 -3.51 0.51 -11.30
N SER A 27 -4.54 0.76 -12.12
CA SER A 27 -4.46 0.56 -13.58
C SER A 27 -3.56 1.62 -14.23
N TRP A 28 -3.70 2.88 -13.80
CA TRP A 28 -2.82 3.95 -14.25
C TRP A 28 -1.38 3.72 -13.82
N LEU A 29 -1.13 3.36 -12.55
CA LEU A 29 0.20 3.01 -12.04
C LEU A 29 0.83 1.87 -12.83
N ALA A 30 0.09 0.79 -13.10
CA ALA A 30 0.59 -0.34 -13.87
C ALA A 30 0.90 0.01 -15.34
N HIS A 31 0.23 1.02 -15.91
CA HIS A 31 0.49 1.48 -17.27
C HIS A 31 1.69 2.43 -17.35
N THR A 32 1.79 3.35 -16.38
CA THR A 32 2.85 4.36 -16.33
C THR A 32 4.17 3.73 -15.91
N THR A 33 4.14 2.89 -14.87
CA THR A 33 5.34 2.30 -14.25
C THR A 33 5.43 0.80 -14.50
N GLY A 34 6.51 0.39 -15.17
CA GLY A 34 6.84 -1.02 -15.34
C GLY A 34 7.55 -1.56 -14.10
N ILE A 35 7.13 -2.73 -13.59
CA ILE A 35 7.87 -3.42 -12.54
C ILE A 35 8.89 -4.35 -13.20
N THR A 36 10.16 -4.20 -12.82
CA THR A 36 11.26 -5.03 -13.36
C THR A 36 11.26 -6.45 -12.79
N ARG A 37 10.74 -6.63 -11.56
CA ARG A 37 10.68 -7.92 -10.87
C ARG A 37 9.33 -8.61 -11.05
N PRO A 38 9.29 -9.94 -11.23
CA PRO A 38 8.05 -10.69 -11.23
C PRO A 38 7.33 -10.55 -9.87
N VAL A 39 6.05 -10.17 -9.94
CA VAL A 39 5.19 -10.04 -8.76
C VAL A 39 4.52 -11.38 -8.48
N LEU A 40 4.67 -11.90 -7.27
CA LEU A 40 4.04 -13.15 -6.87
C LEU A 40 2.52 -12.96 -6.77
N ASN A 41 1.78 -13.90 -7.37
CA ASN A 41 0.33 -13.97 -7.16
C ASN A 41 0.01 -14.56 -5.78
N GLN A 42 -1.20 -14.32 -5.28
CA GLN A 42 -1.62 -14.74 -3.94
C GLN A 42 -1.43 -16.25 -3.69
N PRO A 43 -1.83 -17.16 -4.58
CA PRO A 43 -1.62 -18.60 -4.37
C PRO A 43 -0.15 -19.02 -4.32
N ALA A 44 0.73 -18.39 -5.11
CA ALA A 44 2.16 -18.67 -5.07
C ALA A 44 2.77 -18.22 -3.75
N ARG A 45 2.36 -17.07 -3.21
CA ARG A 45 2.83 -16.58 -1.91
C ARG A 45 2.44 -17.54 -0.79
N GLU A 46 1.18 -18.00 -0.79
CA GLU A 46 0.67 -18.96 0.18
C GLU A 46 1.44 -20.28 0.12
N LEU A 47 1.69 -20.80 -1.09
CA LEU A 47 2.48 -22.02 -1.29
C LEU A 47 3.91 -21.88 -0.75
N VAL A 48 4.59 -20.79 -1.08
CA VAL A 48 5.97 -20.55 -0.65
C VAL A 48 6.07 -20.44 0.87
N LEU A 49 5.17 -19.66 1.49
CA LEU A 49 5.19 -19.48 2.94
C LEU A 49 4.76 -20.75 3.68
N ALA A 50 3.74 -21.45 3.20
CA ALA A 50 3.31 -22.72 3.78
C ALA A 50 4.41 -23.79 3.68
N ASP A 51 5.22 -23.80 2.62
CA ASP A 51 6.36 -24.71 2.51
C ASP A 51 7.49 -24.35 3.49
N ALA A 52 7.81 -23.06 3.62
CA ALA A 52 8.75 -22.58 4.62
C ALA A 52 8.32 -22.95 6.05
N LEU A 53 7.03 -22.80 6.37
CA LEU A 53 6.46 -23.16 7.67
C LEU A 53 6.49 -24.67 7.93
N ARG A 54 6.22 -25.50 6.91
CA ARG A 54 6.35 -26.97 7.02
C ARG A 54 7.78 -27.39 7.32
N ASN A 55 8.77 -26.74 6.71
CA ASN A 55 10.18 -27.01 6.98
C ASN A 55 10.62 -26.50 8.37
N ALA A 56 9.90 -25.53 8.95
CA ALA A 56 10.08 -24.98 10.29
C ALA A 56 9.13 -25.59 11.35
N ALA A 57 8.54 -26.76 11.05
CA ALA A 57 7.52 -27.43 11.86
C ALA A 57 7.78 -27.61 13.37
N PRO A 58 9.01 -27.67 13.92
CA PRO A 58 9.20 -27.81 15.36
C PRO A 58 8.64 -26.64 16.19
N VAL A 59 8.34 -25.50 15.56
CA VAL A 59 7.95 -24.26 16.24
C VAL A 59 6.43 -24.13 16.39
N TYR A 60 5.61 -24.90 15.64
CA TYR A 60 4.15 -24.77 15.61
C TYR A 60 3.46 -26.14 15.69
N THR A 61 3.38 -26.71 16.90
CA THR A 61 2.93 -28.10 17.08
C THR A 61 1.41 -28.30 16.88
N ASP A 62 0.62 -27.22 16.91
CA ASP A 62 -0.85 -27.31 17.02
C ASP A 62 -1.62 -26.38 16.06
N THR A 63 -0.96 -25.88 15.00
CA THR A 63 -1.57 -24.94 14.04
C THR A 63 -1.37 -25.43 12.61
N ASP A 64 -2.44 -25.39 11.82
CA ASP A 64 -2.37 -25.72 10.38
C ASP A 64 -1.40 -24.73 9.68
N PRO A 65 -0.29 -25.21 9.08
CA PRO A 65 0.68 -24.36 8.40
C PRO A 65 0.07 -23.51 7.28
N TRP A 66 -1.00 -23.98 6.63
CA TRP A 66 -1.69 -23.21 5.59
C TRP A 66 -2.49 -22.05 6.18
N LEU A 67 -3.23 -22.29 7.25
CA LEU A 67 -3.98 -21.24 7.94
C LEU A 67 -3.03 -20.17 8.49
N LEU A 68 -1.92 -20.61 9.09
CA LEU A 68 -0.89 -19.71 9.60
C LEU A 68 -0.24 -18.90 8.46
N ALA A 69 0.06 -19.52 7.32
CA ALA A 69 0.58 -18.81 6.14
C ALA A 69 -0.38 -17.71 5.68
N CYS A 70 -1.68 -18.00 5.55
CA CYS A 70 -2.66 -17.00 5.11
C CYS A 70 -2.73 -15.81 6.09
N GLN A 71 -2.80 -16.08 7.39
CA GLN A 71 -2.85 -15.03 8.43
C GLN A 71 -1.57 -14.18 8.45
N LEU A 72 -0.41 -14.81 8.33
CA LEU A 72 0.88 -14.12 8.26
C LEU A 72 0.99 -13.27 7.00
N LEU A 73 0.52 -13.74 5.84
CA LEU A 73 0.53 -12.95 4.61
C LEU A 73 -0.35 -11.71 4.74
N THR A 74 -1.52 -11.82 5.37
CA THR A 74 -2.34 -10.64 5.67
C THR A 74 -1.60 -9.65 6.55
N LEU A 75 -0.96 -10.11 7.63
CA LEU A 75 -0.17 -9.24 8.51
C LEU A 75 1.00 -8.59 7.75
N PHE A 76 1.70 -9.37 6.95
CA PHE A 76 2.83 -8.91 6.14
C PHE A 76 2.41 -7.88 5.09
N ASP A 77 1.23 -8.07 4.48
CA ASP A 77 0.65 -7.10 3.56
C ASP A 77 0.33 -5.78 4.28
N GLU A 78 -0.28 -5.84 5.47
CA GLU A 78 -0.57 -4.66 6.26
C GLU A 78 0.69 -3.93 6.71
N LEU A 79 1.72 -4.64 7.19
CA LEU A 79 3.00 -4.06 7.55
C LEU A 79 3.64 -3.34 6.36
N THR A 80 3.64 -3.97 5.19
CA THR A 80 4.23 -3.40 3.96
C THR A 80 3.44 -2.18 3.47
N ARG A 81 2.11 -2.23 3.51
CA ARG A 81 1.22 -1.09 3.14
C ARG A 81 1.40 0.12 4.05
N ASN A 82 1.62 -0.13 5.35
CA ASN A 82 1.81 0.93 6.35
C ASN A 82 3.26 1.42 6.45
N ASP A 83 4.16 0.93 5.60
CA ASP A 83 5.60 1.21 5.66
C ASP A 83 6.22 0.91 7.03
N LEU A 84 5.66 -0.10 7.71
CA LEU A 84 6.15 -0.58 9.00
C LEU A 84 7.14 -1.70 8.75
N ASP A 85 8.43 -1.39 8.88
CA ASP A 85 9.45 -2.43 8.86
C ASP A 85 9.65 -3.04 10.27
N ILE A 86 9.85 -4.35 10.30
CA ILE A 86 10.27 -5.06 11.50
C ILE A 86 11.77 -4.83 11.68
N PRO A 87 12.21 -4.30 12.83
CA PRO A 87 13.63 -4.07 13.10
C PRO A 87 14.48 -5.32 12.87
N ALA A 88 15.74 -5.14 12.48
CA ALA A 88 16.68 -6.25 12.33
C ALA A 88 17.08 -6.89 13.67
N GLN A 89 16.91 -6.16 14.77
CA GLN A 89 17.17 -6.63 16.13
C GLN A 89 15.86 -7.04 16.79
N LEU A 90 15.81 -8.29 17.27
CA LEU A 90 14.65 -8.86 17.92
C LEU A 90 14.24 -8.05 19.15
N GLU A 91 15.21 -7.59 19.94
CA GLU A 91 14.98 -6.86 21.19
C GLU A 91 14.26 -5.52 20.92
N GLN A 92 14.56 -4.88 19.79
CA GLN A 92 13.87 -3.65 19.38
C GLN A 92 12.44 -3.92 18.94
N PHE A 93 12.20 -5.07 18.30
CA PHE A 93 10.86 -5.48 17.91
C PHE A 93 10.01 -5.86 19.13
N GLU A 94 10.58 -6.60 20.08
CA GLU A 94 9.94 -6.93 21.36
C GLU A 94 9.58 -5.67 22.16
N ALA A 95 10.49 -4.70 22.26
CA ALA A 95 10.23 -3.44 22.92
C ALA A 95 9.07 -2.67 22.26
N ARG A 96 9.07 -2.56 20.92
CA ARG A 96 7.99 -1.93 20.17
C ARG A 96 6.64 -2.64 20.37
N LEU A 97 6.63 -3.97 20.38
CA LEU A 97 5.42 -4.75 20.62
C LEU A 97 4.91 -4.54 22.05
N ALA A 98 5.79 -4.58 23.05
CA ALA A 98 5.43 -4.34 24.45
C ALA A 98 4.80 -2.95 24.64
N ASP A 99 5.37 -1.93 23.99
CA ASP A 99 4.83 -0.57 23.98
C ASP A 99 3.44 -0.51 23.31
N CYS A 100 3.27 -1.17 22.15
CA CYS A 100 1.99 -1.23 21.44
C CYS A 100 0.87 -1.92 22.23
N TYR A 101 1.19 -3.01 22.94
CA TYR A 101 0.25 -3.73 23.78
C TYR A 101 0.10 -3.13 25.19
N ALA A 102 0.82 -2.04 25.48
CA ALA A 102 0.87 -1.40 26.81
C ALA A 102 1.16 -2.40 27.94
N VAL A 103 1.99 -3.42 27.67
CA VAL A 103 2.33 -4.46 28.63
C VAL A 103 3.63 -4.06 29.32
N ASN A 104 3.54 -3.81 30.63
CA ASN A 104 4.69 -3.41 31.43
C ASN A 104 5.59 -4.60 31.82
N GLU A 105 5.14 -5.84 31.64
CA GLU A 105 5.87 -7.05 31.98
C GLU A 105 6.12 -7.94 30.76
N PRO A 106 7.35 -8.44 30.55
CA PRO A 106 7.65 -9.34 29.44
C PRO A 106 6.88 -10.65 29.59
N SER A 107 5.83 -10.84 28.78
CA SER A 107 5.12 -12.11 28.69
C SER A 107 5.93 -13.08 27.84
N PRO A 108 6.27 -14.29 28.34
CA PRO A 108 7.02 -15.28 27.56
C PRO A 108 6.29 -15.71 26.29
N ALA A 109 4.94 -15.67 26.28
CA ALA A 109 4.14 -15.94 25.10
C ALA A 109 4.31 -14.84 24.03
N LEU A 110 4.32 -13.57 24.44
CA LEU A 110 4.50 -12.43 23.52
C LEU A 110 5.92 -12.43 22.92
N GLN A 111 6.94 -12.77 23.71
CA GLN A 111 8.32 -12.91 23.22
C GLN A 111 8.44 -14.05 22.21
N GLN A 112 7.79 -15.19 22.47
CA GLN A 112 7.78 -16.31 21.55
C GLN A 112 7.10 -15.94 20.22
N GLU A 113 5.95 -15.26 20.27
CA GLU A 113 5.27 -14.73 19.08
C GLU A 113 6.10 -13.70 18.33
N ALA A 114 6.75 -12.77 19.06
CA ALA A 114 7.64 -11.78 18.48
C ALA A 114 8.83 -12.42 17.76
N TYR A 115 9.47 -13.42 18.38
CA TYR A 115 10.56 -14.19 17.79
C TYR A 115 10.13 -14.91 16.52
N ILE A 116 8.97 -15.56 16.57
CA ILE A 116 8.34 -16.24 15.43
C ILE A 116 8.11 -15.26 14.28
N LEU A 117 7.42 -14.15 14.54
CA LEU A 117 7.07 -13.16 13.53
C LEU A 117 8.32 -12.52 12.93
N HIS A 118 9.28 -12.14 13.76
CA HIS A 118 10.56 -11.57 13.35
C HIS A 118 11.32 -12.55 12.44
N THR A 119 11.48 -13.80 12.87
CA THR A 119 12.21 -14.82 12.11
C THR A 119 11.54 -15.11 10.77
N LEU A 120 10.22 -15.26 10.76
CA LEU A 120 9.46 -15.55 9.55
C LEU A 120 9.44 -14.37 8.58
N TRP A 121 9.27 -13.14 9.06
CA TRP A 121 9.33 -11.95 8.23
C TRP A 121 10.68 -11.79 7.53
N HIS A 122 11.78 -11.93 8.28
CA HIS A 122 13.12 -11.83 7.70
C HIS A 122 13.43 -12.99 6.76
N ALA A 123 12.99 -14.21 7.08
CA ALA A 123 13.13 -15.36 6.19
C ALA A 123 12.36 -15.17 4.88
N TRP A 124 11.11 -14.70 4.97
CA TRP A 124 10.26 -14.38 3.81
C TRP A 124 10.89 -13.29 2.93
N ARG A 125 11.30 -12.16 3.53
CA ARG A 125 11.98 -11.07 2.80
C ARG A 125 13.27 -11.52 2.14
N ARG A 126 14.07 -12.34 2.82
CA ARG A 126 15.32 -12.89 2.25
C ARG A 126 15.01 -13.79 1.07
N GLN A 127 14.02 -14.68 1.19
CA GLN A 127 13.62 -15.56 0.10
C GLN A 127 13.14 -14.77 -1.13
N LEU A 128 12.32 -13.73 -0.93
CA LEU A 128 11.91 -12.85 -2.03
C LEU A 128 13.11 -12.17 -2.69
N ALA A 129 14.08 -11.70 -1.90
CA ALA A 129 15.30 -11.09 -2.43
C ALA A 129 16.17 -12.08 -3.21
N ASP A 130 16.34 -13.30 -2.70
CA ASP A 130 17.15 -14.36 -3.32
C ASP A 130 16.54 -14.83 -4.65
N GLU A 131 15.21 -14.97 -4.70
CA GLU A 131 14.48 -15.35 -5.92
C GLU A 131 14.20 -14.16 -6.86
N GLN A 132 14.64 -12.94 -6.49
CA GLN A 132 14.37 -11.69 -7.21
C GLN A 132 12.87 -11.43 -7.44
N LEU A 133 12.03 -11.95 -6.54
CA LEU A 133 10.59 -11.80 -6.54
C LEU A 133 10.17 -10.56 -5.75
N THR A 134 8.95 -10.11 -6.00
CA THR A 134 8.34 -9.00 -5.26
C THR A 134 6.91 -9.36 -4.86
N ASP A 135 6.52 -8.96 -3.66
CA ASP A 135 5.16 -9.06 -3.17
C ASP A 135 4.28 -7.94 -3.75
N PRO A 136 2.96 -8.16 -3.90
CA PRO A 136 2.06 -7.15 -4.47
C PRO A 136 2.10 -5.78 -3.75
N PRO A 137 2.15 -5.71 -2.41
CA PRO A 137 2.29 -4.43 -1.71
C PRO A 137 3.62 -3.70 -2.00
N ALA A 138 4.76 -4.40 -1.98
CA ALA A 138 6.04 -3.77 -2.32
C ALA A 138 6.10 -3.34 -3.80
N ALA A 139 5.48 -4.12 -4.69
CA ALA A 139 5.27 -3.75 -6.08
C ALA A 139 4.46 -2.46 -6.20
N HIS A 140 3.35 -2.35 -5.47
CA HIS A 140 2.52 -1.13 -5.44
C HIS A 140 3.32 0.07 -4.95
N ARG A 141 4.10 -0.11 -3.87
CA ARG A 141 5.00 0.92 -3.36
C ARG A 141 5.99 1.41 -4.41
N GLN A 142 6.66 0.49 -5.08
CA GLN A 142 7.65 0.83 -6.10
C GLN A 142 6.99 1.62 -7.24
N ARG A 143 5.81 1.18 -7.71
CA ARG A 143 5.04 1.91 -8.73
C ARG A 143 4.68 3.33 -8.27
N LEU A 144 4.23 3.51 -7.04
CA LEU A 144 3.91 4.84 -6.51
C LEU A 144 5.14 5.74 -6.53
N LEU A 145 6.30 5.26 -6.06
CA LEU A 145 7.54 6.04 -6.05
C LEU A 145 8.02 6.35 -7.47
N ASP A 146 8.07 5.37 -8.36
CA ASP A 146 8.53 5.55 -9.75
C ASP A 146 7.59 6.49 -10.53
N SER A 147 6.30 6.48 -10.19
CA SER A 147 5.33 7.38 -10.83
C SER A 147 5.64 8.85 -10.54
N LEU A 148 6.23 9.19 -9.38
CA LEU A 148 6.60 10.57 -9.04
C LEU A 148 7.67 11.13 -9.98
N GLU A 149 8.47 10.27 -10.61
CA GLU A 149 9.48 10.66 -11.59
C GLU A 149 8.90 10.74 -13.01
N GLN A 150 7.90 9.92 -13.31
CA GLN A 150 7.33 9.77 -14.65
C GLN A 150 6.11 10.65 -14.95
N ILE A 151 5.46 11.19 -13.91
CA ILE A 151 4.31 12.10 -14.07
C ILE A 151 4.65 13.33 -14.91
N GLY A 152 5.91 13.78 -14.90
CA GLY A 152 6.34 14.93 -15.71
C GLY A 152 5.45 16.15 -15.45
N ASP A 153 4.87 16.74 -16.50
CA ASP A 153 3.94 17.88 -16.42
C ASP A 153 2.45 17.46 -16.44
N GLN A 154 2.13 16.18 -16.21
CA GLN A 154 0.75 15.70 -16.20
C GLN A 154 0.03 16.12 -14.91
N HIS A 155 -1.24 16.52 -15.05
CA HIS A 155 -2.10 16.84 -13.92
C HIS A 155 -3.01 15.65 -13.61
N LEU A 156 -2.86 15.08 -12.42
CA LEU A 156 -3.68 13.97 -11.95
C LEU A 156 -4.89 14.48 -11.18
N TRP A 157 -6.08 13.98 -11.54
CA TRP A 157 -7.32 14.25 -10.82
C TRP A 157 -7.77 13.00 -10.10
N LEU A 158 -7.68 13.00 -8.78
CA LEU A 158 -8.08 11.89 -7.93
C LEU A 158 -9.49 12.17 -7.40
N VAL A 159 -10.45 11.30 -7.73
CA VAL A 159 -11.86 11.48 -7.39
C VAL A 159 -12.38 10.25 -6.67
N GLY A 160 -13.05 10.44 -5.53
CA GLY A 160 -13.79 9.36 -4.84
C GLY A 160 -12.94 8.44 -3.95
N PHE A 161 -11.73 8.84 -3.60
CA PHE A 161 -10.91 8.13 -2.61
C PHE A 161 -11.33 8.55 -1.20
N THR A 162 -11.72 7.59 -0.37
CA THR A 162 -12.14 7.86 1.03
C THR A 162 -11.04 7.54 2.04
N GLU A 163 -10.13 6.64 1.68
CA GLU A 163 -9.02 6.21 2.53
C GLU A 163 -7.75 6.09 1.67
N PHE A 164 -6.64 6.56 2.22
CA PHE A 164 -5.32 6.43 1.63
C PHE A 164 -4.41 5.74 2.63
N SER A 165 -3.60 4.81 2.17
CA SER A 165 -2.49 4.31 2.99
C SER A 165 -1.52 5.45 3.35
N PRO A 166 -0.71 5.32 4.42
CA PRO A 166 0.31 6.31 4.76
C PRO A 166 1.25 6.63 3.57
N LEU A 167 1.59 5.61 2.79
CA LEU A 167 2.43 5.73 1.60
C LEU A 167 1.73 6.51 0.48
N GLU A 168 0.48 6.18 0.16
CA GLU A 168 -0.31 6.92 -0.85
C GLU A 168 -0.56 8.36 -0.42
N SER A 169 -0.75 8.60 0.87
CA SER A 169 -0.88 9.95 1.42
C SER A 169 0.40 10.75 1.23
N HIS A 170 1.57 10.14 1.46
CA HIS A 170 2.86 10.79 1.22
C HIS A 170 3.10 11.08 -0.26
N TRP A 171 2.79 10.11 -1.13
CA TRP A 171 2.83 10.26 -2.59
C TRP A 171 1.93 11.41 -3.06
N LEU A 172 0.67 11.43 -2.59
CA LEU A 172 -0.31 12.44 -2.96
C LEU A 172 0.11 13.84 -2.47
N ARG A 173 0.59 13.95 -1.24
CA ARG A 173 1.14 15.22 -0.71
C ARG A 173 2.28 15.74 -1.58
N THR A 174 3.20 14.86 -1.96
CA THR A 174 4.31 15.23 -2.84
C THR A 174 3.83 15.77 -4.19
N LEU A 175 2.77 15.20 -4.77
CA LEU A 175 2.19 15.67 -6.02
C LEU A 175 1.39 16.97 -5.87
N LEU A 176 0.68 17.13 -4.76
CA LEU A 176 -0.04 18.37 -4.43
C LEU A 176 0.94 19.53 -4.24
N ASP A 177 2.05 19.30 -3.53
CA ASP A 177 3.11 20.30 -3.31
C ASP A 177 3.77 20.73 -4.63
N ARG A 178 3.85 19.82 -5.61
CA ARG A 178 4.34 20.12 -6.97
C ARG A 178 3.28 20.77 -7.86
N GLY A 179 2.03 20.89 -7.41
CA GLY A 179 0.91 21.40 -8.21
C GLY A 179 0.46 20.47 -9.34
N GLN A 180 0.85 19.19 -9.26
CA GLN A 180 0.65 18.16 -10.30
C GLN A 180 -0.51 17.21 -9.96
N ALA A 181 -1.13 17.36 -8.79
CA ALA A 181 -2.34 16.62 -8.42
C ALA A 181 -3.45 17.56 -7.95
N HIS A 182 -4.68 17.12 -8.15
CA HIS A 182 -5.89 17.71 -7.61
C HIS A 182 -6.73 16.59 -6.99
N LEU A 183 -6.98 16.70 -5.69
CA LEU A 183 -7.84 15.77 -4.97
C LEU A 183 -9.25 16.33 -4.89
N VAL A 184 -10.22 15.59 -5.41
CA VAL A 184 -11.65 15.91 -5.30
C VAL A 184 -12.31 14.86 -4.41
N LEU A 185 -12.56 15.25 -3.17
CA LEU A 185 -13.25 14.41 -2.20
C LEU A 185 -14.74 14.72 -2.21
N HIS A 186 -15.55 13.66 -2.24
CA HIS A 186 -16.97 13.73 -1.93
C HIS A 186 -17.17 13.24 -0.47
N GLY A 187 -16.96 14.11 0.54
CA GLY A 187 -17.56 14.00 1.90
C GLY A 187 -17.88 15.36 2.58
N ALA A 188 -18.78 15.42 3.57
CA ALA A 188 -19.03 16.65 4.36
C ALA A 188 -17.93 16.87 5.42
N ALA A 189 -17.32 18.06 5.45
CA ALA A 189 -16.37 18.44 6.51
C ALA A 189 -17.12 18.84 7.81
N GLN A 190 -17.58 17.87 8.59
CA GLN A 190 -17.97 18.11 9.98
C GLN A 190 -17.55 16.91 10.84
N ARG A 191 -16.84 17.19 11.92
CA ARG A 191 -16.18 16.23 12.83
C ARG A 191 -17.09 15.28 13.63
N ASP A 192 -18.37 15.19 13.30
CA ASP A 192 -19.30 14.28 13.96
C ASP A 192 -20.28 13.69 12.94
N GLY A 193 -20.27 12.37 12.80
CA GLY A 193 -21.33 11.63 12.11
C GLY A 193 -21.16 11.52 10.60
N TYR A 194 -20.80 10.31 10.18
CA TYR A 194 -20.83 9.80 8.81
C TYR A 194 -22.13 10.19 8.06
N HIS A 195 -22.04 11.00 7.00
CA HIS A 195 -23.12 11.15 6.01
C HIS A 195 -22.53 11.33 4.59
N PRO A 196 -23.02 10.59 3.57
CA PRO A 196 -22.29 10.33 2.32
C PRO A 196 -22.33 11.42 1.22
N ASP A 197 -22.91 12.60 1.44
CA ASP A 197 -23.21 13.53 0.33
C ASP A 197 -22.80 15.01 0.56
N ARG A 198 -21.50 15.32 0.63
CA ARG A 198 -20.99 16.70 0.41
C ARG A 198 -19.54 16.66 -0.04
N PRO A 199 -18.87 17.73 -0.51
CA PRO A 199 -17.45 17.70 -0.89
C PRO A 199 -16.52 18.29 0.18
N LEU A 200 -15.36 17.64 0.38
CA LEU A 200 -14.37 17.98 1.40
C LEU A 200 -13.35 18.95 0.79
N HIS A 201 -13.51 20.24 1.09
CA HIS A 201 -12.49 21.28 0.89
C HIS A 201 -11.72 21.47 2.18
N ASP A 202 -10.93 20.48 2.58
CA ASP A 202 -9.73 20.67 3.41
C ASP A 202 -9.11 19.32 3.72
N ILE A 203 -8.06 18.97 2.98
CA ILE A 203 -6.94 18.19 3.53
C ILE A 203 -5.66 18.70 2.85
N LEU A 204 -5.06 19.75 3.41
CA LEU A 204 -3.61 19.99 3.49
C LEU A 204 -3.32 20.81 4.75
#